data_AF-A0A8J4QSL7-F1
#
_entry.id   AF-A0A8J4QSL7-F1
#
_cell.length_a   1.000
_cell.length_b   1.000
_cell.length_c   1.000
_cell.angle_alpha   90.00
_cell.angle_beta   90.00
_cell.angle_gamma   90.00
#
_symmetry.space_group_name_H-M   'P 1'
#
loop_
_entity.id
_entity.type
_entity.pdbx_description
1 polymer ?
#
loop_
_entity_poly.entity_id
_entity_poly.type
_entity_poly.pdbx_seq_one_letter_code
_entity_poly.pdbx_strand_id
1 'polypeptide(L)'
;MNQRTISQLSSFFLIIVLAFGICSALSTPKLDKHFVRIVNNLDNSVLFYHCKSKDDDIGLRKLQPGENWQFSFHINFFESTLFFCNFWYTNSSKIKFHAVFDVFSTDLKLIQDCGGYSCIWIAKEDGLYVYNSEMKMALKKHDWEK
;
A
#
# COMPACT_ATOMS: atom_id res chain seq x y z
N MET A 1 -29.20 18.97 -48.84
CA MET A 1 -28.08 18.10 -48.41
C MET A 1 -27.89 17.04 -49.49
N ASN A 2 -26.73 16.99 -50.16
CA ASN A 2 -26.51 16.18 -51.36
C ASN A 2 -26.32 14.69 -50.99
N GLN A 3 -26.86 13.77 -51.80
CA GLN A 3 -26.78 12.32 -51.61
C GLN A 3 -25.32 11.83 -51.48
N ARG A 4 -24.38 12.50 -52.16
CA ARG A 4 -22.94 12.27 -52.02
C ARG A 4 -22.41 12.63 -50.63
N THR A 5 -22.92 13.70 -50.03
CA THR A 5 -22.53 14.15 -48.68
C THR A 5 -23.10 13.23 -47.62
N ILE A 6 -24.33 12.74 -47.80
CA ILE A 6 -24.96 11.77 -46.89
C ILE A 6 -24.20 10.44 -46.93
N SER A 7 -23.85 9.94 -48.12
CA SER A 7 -23.08 8.70 -48.25
C SER A 7 -21.68 8.82 -47.63
N GLN A 8 -21.02 9.96 -47.82
CA GLN A 8 -19.71 10.21 -47.21
C GLN A 8 -19.80 10.26 -45.68
N LEU A 9 -20.77 10.99 -45.12
CA LEU A 9 -20.97 11.08 -43.67
C LEU A 9 -21.32 9.72 -43.05
N SER A 10 -22.17 8.92 -43.71
CA SER A 10 -22.48 7.56 -43.26
C SER A 10 -21.25 6.65 -43.30
N SER A 11 -20.39 6.78 -44.32
CA SER A 11 -19.16 6.00 -44.43
C SER A 11 -18.14 6.41 -43.36
N PHE A 12 -17.98 7.71 -43.08
CA PHE A 12 -17.12 8.18 -41.99
C PHE A 12 -17.61 7.70 -40.62
N PHE A 13 -18.92 7.78 -40.36
CA PHE A 13 -19.49 7.29 -39.11
C PHE A 13 -19.32 5.78 -38.97
N LEU A 14 -19.50 5.01 -40.05
CA LEU A 14 -19.27 3.56 -40.06
C LEU A 14 -17.79 3.21 -39.81
N ILE A 15 -16.85 3.97 -40.37
CA ILE A 15 -15.40 3.78 -40.11
C ILE A 15 -15.05 4.08 -38.65
N ILE A 16 -15.64 5.11 -38.05
CA ILE A 16 -15.46 5.42 -36.62
C ILE A 16 -16.07 4.29 -35.77
N VAL A 17 -17.29 3.84 -36.07
CA VAL A 17 -17.92 2.72 -35.34
C VAL A 17 -17.16 1.41 -35.54
N LEU A 18 -16.53 1.16 -36.69
CA LEU A 18 -15.69 -0.03 -36.90
C LEU A 18 -14.30 0.12 -36.23
N ALA A 19 -13.74 1.32 -36.18
CA ALA A 19 -12.47 1.61 -35.51
C ALA A 19 -12.58 1.60 -33.97
N PHE A 20 -13.73 2.01 -33.42
CA PHE A 20 -13.98 2.07 -31.98
C PHE A 20 -14.90 0.94 -31.46
N GLY A 21 -15.65 0.26 -32.34
CA GLY A 21 -16.61 -0.79 -31.99
C GLY A 21 -16.02 -2.20 -31.92
N ILE A 22 -14.72 -2.37 -32.18
CA ILE A 22 -14.00 -3.63 -31.96
C ILE A 22 -12.97 -3.42 -30.85
N CYS A 23 -13.44 -3.21 -29.62
CA CYS A 23 -12.64 -3.50 -28.42
C CYS A 23 -13.49 -3.62 -27.16
N SER A 24 -14.55 -4.43 -27.18
CA SER A 24 -15.30 -4.79 -25.96
C SER A 24 -14.64 -5.94 -25.17
N ALA A 25 -13.39 -6.29 -25.49
CA ALA A 25 -12.58 -7.26 -24.75
C ALA A 25 -11.31 -6.62 -24.14
N LEU A 26 -11.35 -5.33 -23.81
CA LEU A 26 -10.39 -4.75 -22.87
C LEU A 26 -10.71 -5.36 -21.49
N SER A 27 -10.06 -6.48 -21.17
CA SER A 27 -9.88 -6.89 -19.78
C SER A 27 -9.32 -5.69 -19.05
N THR A 28 -10.15 -5.01 -18.26
CA THR A 28 -9.69 -3.96 -17.36
C THR A 28 -8.51 -4.56 -16.58
N PRO A 29 -7.30 -3.96 -16.63
CA PRO A 29 -6.19 -4.50 -15.87
C PRO A 29 -6.65 -4.61 -14.42
N LYS A 30 -6.69 -5.84 -13.92
CA LYS A 30 -7.11 -6.11 -12.55
C LYS A 30 -6.03 -5.50 -11.69
N LEU A 31 -6.34 -4.35 -11.09
CA LEU A 31 -5.38 -3.63 -10.28
C LEU A 31 -5.15 -4.46 -9.01
N ASP A 32 -3.92 -4.91 -8.81
CA ASP A 32 -3.58 -5.73 -7.66
C ASP A 32 -3.80 -4.93 -6.38
N LYS A 33 -4.43 -5.58 -5.39
CA LYS A 33 -4.75 -4.97 -4.11
C LYS A 33 -3.62 -5.28 -3.14
N HIS A 34 -2.99 -4.22 -2.64
CA HIS A 34 -1.91 -4.30 -1.67
C HIS A 34 -2.43 -4.13 -0.25
N PHE A 35 -1.67 -4.64 0.70
CA PHE A 35 -2.01 -4.60 2.11
C PHE A 35 -0.81 -4.23 2.97
N VAL A 36 -1.07 -3.45 4.01
CA VAL A 36 -0.11 -3.21 5.10
C VAL A 36 -0.80 -3.59 6.40
N ARG A 37 -0.18 -4.50 7.15
CA ARG A 37 -0.61 -4.91 8.49
C ARG A 37 0.44 -4.49 9.51
N ILE A 38 0.00 -3.87 10.59
CA ILE A 38 0.83 -3.48 11.73
C ILE A 38 0.43 -4.37 12.91
N VAL A 39 1.41 -4.99 13.54
CA VAL A 39 1.25 -5.90 14.69
C VAL A 39 2.01 -5.32 15.88
N ASN A 40 1.32 -5.13 17.00
CA ASN A 40 1.95 -4.77 18.25
C ASN A 40 2.37 -6.04 19.00
N ASN A 41 3.67 -6.35 18.97
CA ASN A 41 4.28 -7.45 19.72
C ASN A 41 5.23 -6.91 20.80
N LEU A 42 4.90 -5.75 21.38
CA LEU A 42 5.47 -5.23 22.62
C LEU A 42 4.80 -5.92 23.81
N ASP A 43 5.50 -6.08 24.93
CA ASP A 43 5.01 -6.90 26.04
C ASP A 43 3.83 -6.23 26.75
N ASN A 44 4.01 -4.98 27.18
CA ASN A 44 3.03 -4.26 28.02
C ASN A 44 2.78 -2.82 27.54
N SER A 45 3.21 -2.51 26.31
CA SER A 45 3.18 -1.15 25.78
C SER A 45 2.12 -1.00 24.69
N VAL A 46 1.36 0.10 24.77
CA VAL A 46 0.46 0.50 23.68
C VAL A 46 1.28 1.12 22.56
N LEU A 47 1.21 0.53 21.38
CA LEU A 47 1.83 1.08 20.18
C LEU A 47 0.88 2.11 19.56
N PHE A 48 1.36 3.33 19.37
CA PHE A 48 0.69 4.35 18.59
C PHE A 48 1.37 4.47 17.23
N TYR A 49 0.57 4.78 16.20
CA TYR A 49 1.11 5.08 14.90
C TYR A 49 0.19 6.00 14.10
N HIS A 50 0.80 6.76 13.19
CA HIS A 50 0.08 7.55 12.18
C HIS A 50 0.71 7.26 10.82
N CYS A 51 -0.09 6.67 9.93
CA CYS A 51 0.32 6.32 8.57
C CYS A 51 -0.33 7.24 7.56
N LYS A 52 0.38 7.61 6.50
CA LYS A 52 -0.17 8.32 5.35
C LYS A 52 0.65 8.09 4.09
N SER A 53 0.03 8.31 2.95
CA SER A 53 0.70 8.50 1.67
C SER A 53 0.70 9.99 1.30
N LYS A 54 1.08 10.32 0.07
CA LYS A 54 0.90 11.66 -0.49
C LYS A 54 -0.58 12.04 -0.60
N ASP A 55 -1.43 11.07 -0.95
CA ASP A 55 -2.81 11.31 -1.39
C ASP A 55 -3.84 10.87 -0.33
N ASP A 56 -3.48 9.96 0.57
CA ASP A 56 -4.37 9.35 1.57
C ASP A 56 -3.79 9.44 2.98
N ASP A 57 -4.61 9.84 3.96
CA ASP A 57 -4.26 9.78 5.38
C ASP A 57 -5.02 8.63 6.05
N ILE A 58 -4.28 7.63 6.53
CA ILE A 58 -4.86 6.47 7.25
C ILE A 58 -5.26 6.86 8.69
N GLY A 59 -4.67 7.93 9.21
CA GLY A 59 -4.94 8.53 10.49
C GLY A 59 -4.10 7.98 11.65
N LEU A 60 -4.29 8.63 12.80
CA LEU A 60 -3.74 8.21 14.08
C LEU A 60 -4.50 6.99 14.63
N ARG A 61 -3.77 5.95 15.02
CA ARG A 61 -4.30 4.73 15.60
C ARG A 61 -3.45 4.27 16.78
N LYS A 62 -4.01 3.34 17.56
CA LYS A 62 -3.32 2.67 18.66
C LYS A 62 -3.65 1.19 18.67
N LEU A 63 -2.71 0.37 19.13
CA LEU A 63 -2.85 -1.07 19.30
C LEU A 63 -2.41 -1.45 20.71
N GLN A 64 -3.26 -2.19 21.41
CA GLN A 64 -2.89 -2.85 22.66
C GLN A 64 -1.86 -3.97 22.40
N PRO A 65 -1.12 -4.43 23.42
CA PRO A 65 -0.26 -5.61 23.28
C PRO A 65 -1.01 -6.79 22.64
N GLY A 66 -0.42 -7.39 21.61
CA GLY A 66 -0.99 -8.50 20.85
C GLY A 66 -2.02 -8.11 19.79
N GLU A 67 -2.45 -6.86 19.73
CA GLU A 67 -3.37 -6.40 18.68
C GLU A 67 -2.66 -6.14 17.36
N ASN A 68 -3.45 -6.20 16.28
CA ASN A 68 -3.00 -5.84 14.95
C ASN A 68 -4.10 -5.11 14.19
N TRP A 69 -3.71 -4.34 13.19
CA TRP A 69 -4.63 -3.69 12.27
C TRP A 69 -4.05 -3.63 10.87
N GLN A 70 -4.93 -3.61 9.88
CA GLN A 70 -4.57 -3.68 8.47
C GLN A 70 -5.38 -2.69 7.65
N PHE A 71 -4.73 -2.09 6.67
CA PHE A 71 -5.37 -1.37 5.59
C PHE A 71 -4.96 -1.93 4.24
N SER A 72 -5.73 -1.56 3.23
CA SER A 72 -5.53 -1.99 1.86
C SER A 72 -5.69 -0.84 0.90
N PHE A 73 -4.96 -0.88 -0.20
CA PHE A 73 -4.97 0.15 -1.23
C PHE A 73 -4.63 -0.47 -2.57
N HIS A 74 -4.74 0.33 -3.63
CA HIS A 74 -4.23 -0.04 -4.94
C HIS A 74 -3.09 0.90 -5.31
N ILE A 75 -2.14 0.41 -6.10
CA ILE A 75 -1.07 1.27 -6.64
C ILE A 75 -1.69 2.27 -7.62
N ASN A 76 -1.23 3.52 -7.57
CA ASN A 76 -1.65 4.58 -8.48
C ASN A 76 -1.17 4.31 -9.92
N PHE A 77 -1.78 4.97 -10.91
CA PHE A 77 -1.46 4.77 -12.33
C PHE A 77 0.01 5.07 -12.68
N PHE A 78 0.70 5.87 -11.88
CA PHE A 78 2.11 6.23 -12.07
C PHE A 78 3.09 5.36 -11.26
N GLU A 79 2.62 4.24 -10.70
CA GLU A 79 3.42 3.28 -9.91
C GLU A 79 4.32 3.91 -8.85
N SER A 80 3.83 4.97 -8.20
CA SER A 80 4.58 5.80 -7.25
C SER A 80 3.97 5.81 -5.85
N THR A 81 3.12 4.82 -5.55
CA THR A 81 2.42 4.74 -4.26
C THR A 81 3.41 4.42 -3.15
N LEU A 82 3.40 5.25 -2.12
CA LEU A 82 4.26 5.12 -0.95
C LEU A 82 3.43 5.44 0.29
N PHE A 83 3.53 4.59 1.31
CA PHE A 83 2.99 4.85 2.64
C PHE A 83 4.13 4.87 3.64
N PHE A 84 4.20 5.93 4.42
CA PHE A 84 5.10 6.03 5.55
C PHE A 84 4.31 6.16 6.84
N CYS A 85 4.89 5.70 7.94
CA CYS A 85 4.27 5.75 9.25
C CYS A 85 5.25 6.29 10.27
N ASN A 86 4.73 7.11 11.17
CA ASN A 86 5.38 7.43 12.43
C ASN A 86 4.84 6.46 13.50
N PHE A 87 5.73 5.75 14.19
CA PHE A 87 5.43 4.84 15.27
C PHE A 87 6.01 5.37 16.57
N TRP A 88 5.29 5.21 17.67
CA TRP A 88 5.82 5.48 18.99
C TRP A 88 5.14 4.69 20.09
N TYR A 89 5.86 4.47 21.18
CA TYR A 89 5.30 3.96 22.42
C TYR A 89 6.08 4.50 23.61
N THR A 90 5.57 4.24 24.81
CA THR A 90 6.27 4.53 26.07
C THR A 90 6.30 3.27 26.90
N ASN A 91 7.50 2.83 27.28
CA ASN A 91 7.66 1.61 28.06
C ASN A 91 7.34 1.85 29.56
N SER A 92 7.38 0.78 30.35
CA SER A 92 7.13 0.81 31.79
C SER A 92 8.06 1.76 32.54
N SER A 93 9.30 1.95 32.06
CA SER A 93 10.30 2.88 32.61
C SER A 93 10.12 4.33 32.14
N LYS A 94 9.00 4.65 31.50
CA LYS A 94 8.66 5.99 30.96
C LYS A 94 9.63 6.50 29.87
N ILE A 95 10.38 5.61 29.25
CA ILE A 95 11.22 5.92 28.09
C ILE A 95 10.32 5.94 26.86
N LYS A 96 10.45 6.99 26.05
CA LYS A 96 9.75 7.12 24.77
C LYS A 96 10.61 6.52 23.67
N PHE A 97 9.95 5.87 22.73
CA PHE A 97 10.59 5.29 21.57
C PHE A 97 9.83 5.76 20.35
N HIS A 98 10.56 6.10 19.28
CA HIS A 98 9.96 6.50 18.01
C HIS A 98 10.69 5.89 16.81
N ALA A 99 9.96 5.72 15.71
CA ALA A 99 10.51 5.30 14.43
C ALA A 99 9.65 5.88 13.29
N VAL A 100 10.28 6.42 12.26
CA VAL A 100 9.60 6.96 11.07
C VAL A 100 10.26 6.37 9.83
N PHE A 101 9.48 5.68 9.01
CA PHE A 101 9.96 5.03 7.79
C PHE A 101 8.79 4.62 6.88
N ASP A 102 9.15 4.18 5.67
CA ASP A 102 8.21 3.71 4.66
C ASP A 102 7.76 2.28 4.99
N VAL A 103 6.47 2.10 5.25
CA VAL A 103 5.86 0.78 5.47
C VAL A 103 5.46 0.10 4.17
N PHE A 104 5.38 0.87 3.09
CA PHE A 104 5.19 0.39 1.73
C PHE A 104 5.77 1.40 0.74
N SER A 105 6.38 0.88 -0.32
CA SER A 105 6.86 1.63 -1.47
C SER A 105 6.81 0.71 -2.68
N THR A 106 6.66 1.27 -3.88
CA THR A 106 6.80 0.54 -5.14
C THR A 106 8.25 0.13 -5.45
N ASP A 107 9.21 0.50 -4.59
CA ASP A 107 10.57 -0.01 -4.62
C ASP A 107 10.62 -1.55 -4.49
N LEU A 108 11.31 -2.20 -5.43
CA LEU A 108 11.47 -3.65 -5.50
C LEU A 108 12.05 -4.25 -4.21
N LYS A 109 12.95 -3.54 -3.53
CA LYS A 109 13.61 -4.05 -2.32
C LYS A 109 12.61 -4.28 -1.20
N LEU A 110 11.72 -3.31 -0.95
CA LEU A 110 10.74 -3.45 0.12
C LEU A 110 9.67 -4.50 -0.23
N ILE A 111 9.25 -4.56 -1.50
CA ILE A 111 8.31 -5.59 -1.96
C ILE A 111 8.91 -7.00 -1.78
N GLN A 112 10.18 -7.20 -2.13
CA GLN A 112 10.90 -8.45 -1.90
C GLN A 112 11.02 -8.78 -0.42
N ASP A 113 11.31 -7.78 0.42
CA ASP A 113 11.37 -7.95 1.87
C ASP A 113 10.03 -8.40 2.47
N CYS A 114 8.90 -7.93 1.93
CA CYS A 114 7.57 -8.39 2.32
C CYS A 114 7.24 -9.81 1.79
N GLY A 115 7.78 -10.19 0.63
CA GLY A 115 7.50 -11.49 -0.01
C GLY A 115 6.10 -11.55 -0.67
N GLY A 116 5.63 -10.42 -1.22
CA GLY A 116 4.37 -10.34 -1.96
C GLY A 116 3.59 -9.04 -1.74
N TYR A 117 2.28 -9.08 -2.03
CA TYR A 117 1.37 -7.92 -1.98
C TYR A 117 0.98 -7.48 -0.55
N SER A 118 1.39 -8.22 0.48
CA SER A 118 1.04 -7.94 1.88
C SER A 118 2.30 -7.73 2.70
N CYS A 119 2.54 -6.49 3.14
CA CYS A 119 3.62 -6.15 4.06
C CYS A 119 3.11 -6.23 5.50
N ILE A 120 3.72 -7.10 6.31
CA ILE A 120 3.37 -7.25 7.74
C ILE A 120 4.53 -6.70 8.58
N TRP A 121 4.27 -5.59 9.25
CA TRP A 121 5.19 -4.93 10.17
C TRP A 121 4.90 -5.35 11.61
N ILE A 122 5.93 -5.77 12.33
CA ILE A 122 5.87 -6.27 13.70
C ILE A 122 6.75 -5.39 14.58
N ALA A 123 6.13 -4.67 15.51
CA ALA A 123 6.83 -3.90 16.53
C ALA A 123 7.23 -4.81 17.69
N LYS A 124 8.52 -4.81 18.05
CA LYS A 124 9.10 -5.50 19.22
C LYS A 124 9.90 -4.52 20.06
N GLU A 125 10.29 -4.94 21.26
CA GLU A 125 11.01 -4.06 22.21
C GLU A 125 12.32 -3.50 21.63
N ASP A 126 13.02 -4.26 20.80
CA ASP A 126 14.32 -3.88 20.23
C ASP A 126 14.22 -3.22 18.86
N GLY A 127 13.06 -3.23 18.21
CA GLY A 127 12.88 -2.62 16.89
C GLY A 127 11.70 -3.18 16.10
N LEU A 128 11.70 -2.87 14.81
CA LEU A 128 10.59 -3.12 13.91
C LEU A 128 11.04 -4.06 12.80
N TYR A 129 10.19 -5.05 12.56
CA TYR A 129 10.46 -6.16 11.68
C TYR A 129 9.44 -6.19 10.56
N VAL A 130 9.88 -6.58 9.37
CA VAL A 130 8.97 -7.00 8.29
C VAL A 130 8.95 -8.52 8.23
N TYR A 131 7.76 -9.12 8.21
CA TYR A 131 7.63 -10.55 7.98
C TYR A 131 7.62 -10.84 6.49
N ASN A 132 8.61 -11.60 6.04
CA ASN A 132 8.72 -12.08 4.68
C ASN A 132 7.87 -13.36 4.52
N SER A 133 6.81 -13.31 3.72
CA SER A 133 5.90 -14.45 3.55
C SER A 133 6.49 -15.63 2.77
N GLU A 134 7.45 -15.39 1.89
CA GLU A 134 8.09 -16.45 1.10
C GLU A 134 9.09 -17.23 1.95
N MET A 135 9.97 -16.51 2.65
CA MET A 135 10.99 -17.07 3.53
C MET A 135 10.43 -17.52 4.89
N LYS A 136 9.20 -17.13 5.21
CA LYS A 136 8.51 -17.40 6.49
C LYS A 136 9.30 -16.92 7.72
N MET A 137 9.94 -15.76 7.62
CA MET A 137 10.77 -15.21 8.70
C MET A 137 10.57 -13.70 8.87
N ALA A 138 10.83 -13.22 10.09
CA ALA A 138 10.82 -11.79 10.40
C ALA A 138 12.22 -11.20 10.28
N LEU A 139 12.36 -10.17 9.44
CA LEU A 139 13.62 -9.47 9.19
C LEU A 139 13.59 -8.12 9.93
N LYS A 140 14.58 -7.87 10.79
CA LYS A 140 14.69 -6.56 11.45
C LYS A 140 15.08 -5.51 10.41
N LYS A 141 14.36 -4.38 10.38
CA LYS A 141 14.62 -3.29 9.43
C LYS A 141 14.98 -1.97 10.11
N HIS A 142 14.38 -1.70 11.27
CA HIS A 142 14.58 -0.45 11.99
C HIS A 142 14.77 -0.72 13.48
N ASP A 143 15.69 0.02 14.09
CA ASP A 143 15.76 0.16 15.54
C ASP A 143 14.83 1.30 15.99
N TRP A 144 14.48 1.30 17.28
CA TRP A 144 13.82 2.45 17.87
C TRP A 144 14.82 3.57 18.19
N GLU A 145 14.44 4.80 17.91
CA GLU A 145 15.12 6.01 18.40
C GLU A 145 14.51 6.42 19.76
N LYS A 146 15.34 6.95 20.67
CA LYS A 146 14.99 7.28 22.07
C LYS A 146 14.90 8.78 22.30
#